data_AF-A0A2G2MPT1-F1
#
_entry.id   AF-A0A2G2MPT1-F1
#
_cell.length_a   1.000
_cell.length_b   1.000
_cell.length_c   1.000
_cell.angle_alpha   90.00
_cell.angle_beta   90.00
_cell.angle_gamma   90.00
#
_symmetry.space_group_name_H-M   'P 1'
#
loop_
_entity.id
_entity.type
_entity.pdbx_description
1 polymer ?
#
loop_
_entity_poly.entity_id
_entity_poly.type
_entity_poly.pdbx_seq_one_letter_code
_entity_poly.pdbx_strand_id
1 'polypeptide(L)'
;MAHGVQKFFNFPTDFPWPLNPMTMAAGGIELVGGALIALGLFTRPAAFISSGMAAAGYWIAHGKEGLFPISNGGELIALYCFIFLFIAANGAGIWSIDRKKT
;
A
#
# COMPACT_ATOMS: atom_id res chain seq x y z
N MET A 1 4.68 -2.06 -2.52
CA MET A 1 5.61 -3.16 -2.87
C MET A 1 6.92 -3.06 -2.12
N ALA A 2 7.71 -1.99 -2.29
CA ALA A 2 9.05 -1.88 -1.70
C ALA A 2 9.11 -2.11 -0.18
N HIS A 3 8.19 -1.52 0.59
CA HIS A 3 8.12 -1.75 2.04
C HIS A 3 7.83 -3.21 2.42
N GLY A 4 7.08 -3.96 1.61
CA GLY A 4 6.87 -5.40 1.81
C GLY A 4 8.10 -6.22 1.45
N VAL A 5 8.83 -5.80 0.40
CA VAL A 5 10.13 -6.40 0.05
C VAL A 5 11.12 -6.23 1.19
N GLN A 6 11.22 -5.02 1.76
CA GLN A 6 12.08 -4.75 2.90
C GLN A 6 11.72 -5.63 4.11
N LYS A 7 10.43 -5.71 4.47
CA LYS A 7 9.97 -6.47 5.64
C LYS A 7 10.26 -7.97 5.56
N PHE A 8 10.11 -8.58 4.39
CA PHE A 8 10.26 -10.03 4.25
C PHE A 8 11.61 -10.51 3.71
N PHE A 9 12.30 -9.65 2.95
CA PHE A 9 13.53 -10.04 2.24
C PHE A 9 14.74 -9.19 2.62
N ASN A 10 14.59 -8.19 3.49
CA ASN A 10 15.68 -7.30 3.91
C ASN A 10 16.42 -6.65 2.73
N PHE A 11 15.68 -6.22 1.71
CA PHE A 11 16.21 -5.59 0.51
C PHE A 11 15.45 -4.29 0.19
N PRO A 12 16.13 -3.20 -0.22
CA PRO A 12 17.59 -3.05 -0.38
C PRO A 12 18.33 -2.84 0.96
N THR A 13 17.61 -2.74 2.07
CA THR A 13 18.17 -2.62 3.42
C THR A 13 17.40 -3.52 4.39
N ASP A 14 18.00 -3.83 5.53
CA ASP A 14 17.32 -4.60 6.57
C ASP A 14 16.09 -3.88 7.12
N PHE A 15 15.08 -4.65 7.54
CA PHE A 15 13.97 -4.13 8.33
C PHE A 15 14.40 -4.03 9.80
N PRO A 16 14.39 -2.83 10.42
CA PRO A 16 15.03 -2.62 11.72
C PRO A 16 14.25 -3.16 12.93
N TRP A 17 13.04 -3.69 12.72
CA TRP A 17 12.14 -4.13 13.78
C TRP A 17 11.81 -5.61 13.65
N PRO A 18 11.48 -6.31 14.76
CA PRO A 18 10.99 -7.67 14.68
C PRO A 18 9.66 -7.73 13.93
N LEU A 19 9.48 -8.78 13.11
CA LEU A 19 8.21 -9.06 12.47
C LEU A 19 7.17 -9.49 13.52
N ASN A 20 6.10 -8.72 13.59
CA ASN A 20 4.90 -9.02 14.34
C ASN A 20 3.70 -9.19 13.40
N PRO A 21 2.57 -9.76 13.86
CA PRO A 21 1.40 -10.03 12.99
C PRO A 21 0.91 -8.81 12.20
N MET A 22 0.96 -7.61 12.79
CA MET A 22 0.56 -6.37 12.13
C MET A 22 1.52 -5.99 10.99
N THR A 23 2.83 -6.02 11.24
CA THR A 23 3.84 -5.73 10.21
C THR A 23 3.89 -6.80 9.12
N MET A 24 3.62 -8.07 9.45
CA MET A 24 3.47 -9.14 8.47
C MET A 24 2.24 -8.92 7.59
N ALA A 25 1.09 -8.56 8.16
CA ALA A 25 -0.10 -8.24 7.39
C ALA A 25 0.13 -7.04 6.46
N ALA A 26 0.71 -5.94 6.98
CA ALA A 26 1.06 -4.76 6.19
C ALA A 26 2.03 -5.12 5.06
N GLY A 27 3.11 -5.83 5.37
CA GLY A 27 4.10 -6.28 4.39
C GLY A 27 3.50 -7.17 3.30
N GLY A 28 2.59 -8.08 3.69
CA GLY A 28 1.87 -8.95 2.77
C GLY A 28 1.03 -8.17 1.78
N ILE A 29 0.23 -7.21 2.26
CA ILE A 29 -0.61 -6.38 1.40
C ILE A 29 0.27 -5.46 0.54
N GLU A 30 1.34 -4.88 1.09
CA GLU A 30 2.24 -4.00 0.33
C GLU A 30 2.89 -4.75 -0.84
N LEU A 31 3.34 -5.98 -0.59
CA LEU A 31 4.01 -6.81 -1.59
C LEU A 31 3.02 -7.37 -2.61
N VAL A 32 2.04 -8.14 -2.15
CA VAL A 32 1.07 -8.84 -3.01
C VAL A 32 0.13 -7.83 -3.68
N GLY A 33 -0.45 -6.92 -2.90
CA GLY A 33 -1.32 -5.86 -3.44
C GLY A 33 -0.57 -4.96 -4.41
N GLY A 34 0.67 -4.59 -4.09
CA GLY A 34 1.53 -3.83 -5.00
C GLY A 34 1.81 -4.55 -6.31
N ALA A 35 2.13 -5.85 -6.26
CA ALA A 35 2.35 -6.67 -7.46
C ALA A 35 1.08 -6.81 -8.31
N LEU A 36 -0.06 -7.10 -7.68
CA LEU A 36 -1.36 -7.19 -8.35
C LEU A 36 -1.73 -5.88 -9.07
N ILE A 37 -1.57 -4.74 -8.39
CA ILE A 37 -1.83 -3.42 -8.98
C ILE A 37 -0.87 -3.15 -10.15
N ALA A 38 0.42 -3.41 -9.98
CA ALA A 38 1.44 -3.17 -11.01
C ALA A 38 1.22 -4.01 -12.27
N LEU A 39 0.83 -5.27 -12.10
CA LEU A 39 0.49 -6.19 -13.21
C LEU A 39 -0.90 -5.92 -13.81
N GLY A 40 -1.72 -5.09 -13.15
CA GLY A 40 -3.09 -4.85 -13.56
C GLY A 40 -4.03 -6.03 -13.32
N LEU A 41 -3.72 -6.92 -12.37
CA LEU A 41 -4.53 -8.07 -11.96
C LEU A 41 -5.37 -7.70 -10.74
N PHE A 42 -6.69 -7.95 -10.78
CA PHE A 42 -7.59 -7.63 -9.67
C PHE A 42 -7.37 -6.21 -9.09
N THR A 43 -7.04 -5.24 -9.96
CA THR A 43 -6.53 -3.93 -9.53
C THR A 43 -7.49 -3.19 -8.61
N ARG A 44 -8.80 -3.27 -8.88
CA ARG A 44 -9.83 -2.60 -8.08
C ARG A 44 -9.83 -3.08 -6.62
N PRO A 45 -10.06 -4.39 -6.33
CA PRO A 45 -10.02 -4.87 -4.94
C PRO A 45 -8.62 -4.78 -4.31
N ALA A 46 -7.55 -5.04 -5.05
CA ALA A 46 -6.18 -4.93 -4.52
C ALA A 46 -5.85 -3.50 -4.07
N ALA A 47 -6.24 -2.50 -4.86
CA ALA A 47 -6.06 -1.09 -4.52
C ALA A 47 -6.96 -0.65 -3.37
N PHE A 48 -8.20 -1.13 -3.29
CA PHE A 48 -9.09 -0.83 -2.16
C PHE A 48 -8.54 -1.36 -0.82
N ILE A 49 -7.99 -2.58 -0.82
CA ILE A 49 -7.35 -3.13 0.38
C ILE A 49 -6.09 -2.35 0.74
N SER A 50 -5.28 -1.97 -0.26
CA SER A 50 -4.06 -1.18 -0.07
C SER A 50 -4.36 0.22 0.47
N SER A 51 -5.45 0.87 0.03
CA SER A 51 -5.86 2.17 0.58
C SER A 51 -6.33 2.05 2.03
N GLY A 52 -7.11 1.02 2.36
CA GLY A 52 -7.52 0.75 3.74
C GLY A 52 -6.33 0.51 4.68
N MET A 53 -5.32 -0.23 4.23
CA MET A 53 -4.08 -0.41 5.00
C MET A 53 -3.33 0.90 5.22
N ALA A 54 -3.21 1.75 4.19
CA ALA A 54 -2.58 3.06 4.32
C ALA A 54 -3.36 3.99 5.26
N ALA A 55 -4.70 3.97 5.21
CA ALA A 55 -5.55 4.72 6.12
C ALA A 55 -5.35 4.28 7.58
N ALA A 56 -5.36 2.97 7.84
CA ALA A 56 -5.06 2.43 9.17
C ALA A 56 -3.64 2.81 9.61
N GLY A 57 -2.66 2.68 8.72
CA GLY A 57 -1.26 3.05 8.97
C GLY A 57 -1.08 4.52 9.34
N TYR A 58 -1.81 5.44 8.70
CA TYR A 58 -1.79 6.85 9.06
C TYR A 58 -2.20 7.06 10.51
N TRP A 59 -3.32 6.49 10.95
CA TRP A 59 -3.80 6.68 12.33
C TRP A 59 -2.95 5.94 13.37
N ILE A 60 -2.34 4.81 13.00
CA ILE A 60 -1.46 4.04 13.90
C ILE A 60 -0.12 4.75 14.11
N ALA A 61 0.48 5.31 13.05
CA ALA A 61 1.85 5.83 13.07
C ALA A 61 1.98 7.36 13.08
N HIS A 62 1.00 8.10 12.55
CA HIS A 62 1.10 9.56 12.35
C HIS A 62 -0.02 10.35 13.04
N GLY A 63 -1.24 9.83 13.05
CA GLY A 63 -2.42 10.53 13.58
C GLY A 63 -2.36 10.86 15.07
N LYS A 64 -1.49 10.17 15.83
CA LYS A 64 -1.22 10.47 17.25
C LYS A 64 -0.31 11.68 17.46
N GLU A 65 0.56 11.97 16.49
CA GLU A 65 1.50 13.10 16.53
C GLU A 65 0.85 14.41 16.02
N GLY A 66 -0.33 14.31 15.38
CA GLY A 66 -1.11 15.44 14.92
C GLY A 66 -2.18 15.01 13.91
N LEU A 67 -3.23 15.81 13.74
CA LEU A 67 -4.31 15.47 12.80
C LEU A 67 -3.92 15.68 11.33
N PHE A 68 -3.10 16.71 11.05
CA PHE A 68 -2.79 17.11 9.68
C PHE A 68 -1.48 16.48 9.20
N PRO A 69 -1.45 15.91 7.97
CA PRO A 69 -0.25 15.27 7.45
C PRO A 69 0.99 16.18 7.46
N ILE A 70 0.79 17.46 7.13
CA ILE A 70 1.84 18.48 7.07
C ILE A 70 2.52 18.73 8.42
N SER A 71 1.85 18.41 9.53
CA SER A 71 2.37 18.62 10.89
C SER A 71 2.90 17.35 11.56
N ASN A 72 2.71 16.16 10.96
CA ASN A 72 3.04 14.87 11.58
C ASN A 72 3.89 13.93 10.69
N GLY A 73 4.36 14.43 9.54
CA GLY A 73 5.17 13.66 8.58
C GLY A 73 4.40 12.55 7.84
N GLY A 74 3.06 12.53 7.92
CA GLY A 74 2.19 11.53 7.33
C GLY A 74 1.74 11.83 5.90
N GLU A 75 2.36 12.81 5.23
CA GLU A 75 1.98 13.27 3.89
C GLU A 75 2.01 12.15 2.86
N LEU A 76 3.07 11.34 2.83
CA LEU A 76 3.23 10.27 1.85
C LEU A 76 2.21 9.14 2.04
N ILE A 77 1.99 8.70 3.29
CA ILE A 77 1.04 7.60 3.54
C ILE A 77 -0.41 8.05 3.29
N ALA A 78 -0.74 9.31 3.60
CA ALA A 78 -2.03 9.90 3.24
C ALA A 78 -2.19 10.01 1.71
N LEU A 79 -1.17 10.46 0.99
CA LEU A 79 -1.17 10.52 -0.47
C LEU A 79 -1.36 9.13 -1.09
N TYR A 80 -0.62 8.11 -0.61
CA TYR A 80 -0.77 6.74 -1.11
C TYR A 80 -2.16 6.17 -0.84
N CYS A 81 -2.77 6.48 0.31
CA CYS A 81 -4.16 6.11 0.60
C CYS A 81 -5.11 6.61 -0.50
N PHE A 82 -5.04 7.90 -0.85
CA PHE A 82 -5.91 8.48 -1.87
C PHE A 82 -5.56 8.03 -3.29
N ILE A 83 -4.28 7.82 -3.61
CA ILE A 83 -3.86 7.26 -4.90
C ILE A 83 -4.44 5.84 -5.07
N PHE A 84 -4.33 4.99 -4.06
CA PHE A 84 -4.89 3.65 -4.12
C PHE A 84 -6.43 3.68 -4.20
N LEU A 85 -7.08 4.61 -3.49
CA LEU A 85 -8.54 4.78 -3.60
C LEU A 85 -8.94 5.24 -5.01
N PHE A 86 -8.19 6.15 -5.62
CA PHE A 86 -8.37 6.56 -7.00
C PHE A 86 -8.21 5.39 -7.97
N ILE A 87 -7.17 4.57 -7.81
CA ILE A 87 -6.95 3.36 -8.62
C ILE A 87 -8.09 2.35 -8.40
N ALA A 88 -8.59 2.20 -7.17
CA ALA A 88 -9.73 1.33 -6.88
C ALA A 88 -11.00 1.78 -7.63
N ALA A 89 -11.23 3.10 -7.73
CA ALA A 89 -12.37 3.67 -8.44
C ALA A 89 -12.22 3.61 -9.97
N ASN A 90 -11.03 3.89 -10.51
CA ASN A 90 -10.77 3.96 -11.96
C ASN A 90 -10.52 2.58 -12.58
N GLY A 91 -9.86 1.68 -11.86
CA GLY A 91 -9.46 0.36 -12.37
C GLY A 91 -8.08 0.36 -13.00
N ALA A 92 -7.78 -0.75 -13.70
CA ALA A 92 -6.47 -1.01 -14.27
C ALA A 92 -6.26 -0.25 -15.61
N GLY A 93 -5.01 0.10 -15.92
CA GLY A 93 -4.65 0.80 -17.16
C GLY A 93 -4.60 -0.11 -18.41
N ILE A 94 -4.27 0.49 -19.56
CA ILE A 94 -4.23 -0.20 -20.87
C ILE A 94 -3.28 -1.41 -20.92
N TRP A 95 -2.26 -1.43 -20.07
CA TRP A 95 -1.26 -2.49 -19.95
C TRP A 95 -1.67 -3.62 -18.99
N SER A 96 -2.90 -3.60 -18.48
CA SER A 96 -3.42 -4.62 -17.57
C SER A 96 -3.39 -6.02 -18.20
N ILE A 97 -2.85 -6.97 -17.45
CA ILE A 97 -2.79 -8.39 -17.85
C ILE A 97 -4.19 -9.04 -17.80
N ASP A 98 -5.09 -8.58 -16.91
CA ASP A 98 -6.48 -9.07 -16.81
C ASP A 98 -7.42 -8.42 -17.84
N ARG A 99 -6.90 -7.57 -18.74
CA ARG A 99 -7.73 -6.89 -19.74
C ARG A 99 -8.41 -7.90 -20.65
N LYS A 100 -9.73 -8.07 -20.50
CA LYS A 100 -10.54 -8.77 -21.50
C LYS A 100 -10.43 -8.03 -22.83
N LYS A 101 -9.84 -8.69 -23.82
CA LYS A 101 -9.94 -8.27 -25.23
C LYS A 101 -11.36 -8.58 -25.68
N THR A 102 -12.25 -7.59 -25.60
CA THR A 102 -13.50 -7.60 -26.36
C THR A 102 -13.24 -7.10 -27.76
#